data_AF-A0A6P1BPT1-F1
#
_entry.id   AF-A0A6P1BPT1-F1
#
_cell.length_a   1.000
_cell.length_b   1.000
_cell.length_c   1.000
_cell.angle_alpha   90.00
_cell.angle_beta   90.00
_cell.angle_gamma   90.00
#
_symmetry.space_group_name_H-M   'P 1'
#
loop_
_entity.id
_entity.type
_entity.pdbx_description
1 polymer ?
#
loop_
_entity_poly.entity_id
_entity_poly.type
_entity_poly.pdbx_seq_one_letter_code
_entity_poly.pdbx_strand_id
1 'polypeptide(L)'
;MKNGLYSIHIHMTDGVRGRDSGVLILRNGLLIGGGPYFWSIGAYTAGEGTWKGHLSTNQHSPFSDPFARPLFAGHEVTSGFSGTFSGDQAEVFGTVLVGTRSLGFRATLKRLADA
;
A
#
# COMPACT_ATOMS: atom_id res chain seq x y z
N MET A 1 -12.23 0.37 -9.51
CA MET A 1 -11.08 1.28 -9.54
C MET A 1 -10.69 1.54 -10.98
N LYS A 2 -10.65 2.82 -11.37
CA LYS A 2 -10.23 3.22 -12.72
C LYS A 2 -8.72 3.00 -12.86
N ASN A 3 -8.26 2.74 -14.08
CA ASN A 3 -6.84 2.75 -14.37
C ASN A 3 -6.30 4.18 -14.17
N GLY A 4 -5.10 4.32 -13.62
CA GLY A 4 -4.52 5.63 -13.40
C GLY A 4 -3.33 5.63 -12.45
N LEU A 5 -2.75 6.81 -12.30
CA LEU A 5 -1.78 7.15 -11.27
C LEU A 5 -2.51 7.68 -10.05
N TYR A 6 -2.14 7.19 -8.87
CA TYR A 6 -2.75 7.54 -7.59
C TYR A 6 -1.68 7.99 -6.60
N SER A 7 -1.96 9.02 -5.79
CA SER A 7 -1.23 9.21 -4.53
C SER A 7 -1.74 8.21 -3.50
N ILE A 8 -0.86 7.73 -2.63
CA ILE A 8 -1.21 6.89 -1.49
C ILE A 8 -0.62 7.45 -0.20
N HIS A 9 -1.42 7.42 0.87
CA HIS A 9 -1.00 7.75 2.23
C HIS A 9 -1.36 6.61 3.17
N ILE A 10 -0.37 6.02 3.83
CA ILE A 10 -0.50 4.84 4.69
C ILE A 10 -0.22 5.22 6.13
N HIS A 11 -0.99 4.65 7.05
CA HIS A 11 -0.65 4.60 8.46
C HIS A 11 -0.92 3.21 9.04
N MET A 12 0.01 2.75 9.87
CA MET A 12 -0.14 1.49 10.59
C MET A 12 -1.18 1.63 11.71
N THR A 13 -1.82 0.53 12.06
CA THR A 13 -2.74 0.43 13.19
C THR A 13 -2.12 -0.39 14.33
N ASP A 14 -2.92 -0.80 15.31
CA ASP A 14 -2.50 -1.75 16.36
C ASP A 14 -1.32 -1.27 17.22
N GLY A 15 -1.27 0.04 17.49
CA GLY A 15 -0.24 0.67 18.32
C GLY A 15 1.12 0.85 17.64
N VAL A 16 1.25 0.46 16.36
CA VAL A 16 2.47 0.69 15.58
C VAL A 16 2.48 2.11 15.03
N ARG A 17 3.49 2.90 15.43
CA ARG A 17 3.72 4.23 14.87
C ARG A 17 4.50 4.11 13.56
N GLY A 18 3.82 3.74 12.48
CA GLY A 18 4.37 3.68 11.14
C GLY A 18 3.52 4.48 10.15
N ARG A 19 4.17 5.22 9.26
CA ARG A 19 3.54 6.00 8.20
C ARG A 19 4.38 5.88 6.94
N ASP A 20 3.71 5.91 5.80
CA ASP A 20 4.37 5.98 4.50
C ASP A 20 3.50 6.73 3.50
N SER A 21 4.11 7.23 2.43
CA SER A 21 3.40 7.86 1.33
C SER A 21 4.17 7.70 0.03
N GLY A 22 3.44 7.61 -1.07
CA GLY A 22 4.03 7.40 -2.38
C GLY A 22 3.00 7.47 -3.49
N VAL A 23 3.29 6.74 -4.57
CA VAL A 23 2.40 6.63 -5.72
C VAL A 23 2.09 5.18 -6.05
N LEU A 24 0.91 4.96 -6.62
CA LEU A 24 0.45 3.68 -7.15
C LEU A 24 -0.06 3.87 -8.58
N ILE A 25 0.36 3.00 -9.47
CA ILE A 25 -0.21 2.79 -10.79
C ILE A 25 -1.17 1.62 -10.68
N LEU A 26 -2.45 1.86 -10.99
CA LEU A 26 -3.45 0.82 -11.16
C LEU A 26 -3.72 0.65 -12.64
N ARG A 27 -3.55 -0.57 -13.16
CA ARG A 27 -3.83 -0.86 -14.56
C ARG A 27 -4.27 -2.30 -14.76
N ASN A 28 -5.48 -2.48 -15.26
CA ASN A 28 -6.01 -3.78 -15.69
C ASN A 28 -5.89 -4.88 -14.61
N GLY A 29 -6.22 -4.54 -13.36
CA GLY A 29 -6.15 -5.47 -12.24
C GLY A 29 -4.75 -5.66 -11.64
N LEU A 30 -3.74 -4.94 -12.14
CA LEU A 30 -2.39 -4.92 -11.56
C LEU A 30 -2.16 -3.63 -10.79
N LEU A 31 -1.39 -3.71 -9.71
CA LEU A 31 -0.89 -2.56 -8.98
C LEU A 31 0.64 -2.57 -8.93
N ILE A 32 1.24 -1.40 -9.16
CA ILE A 32 2.68 -1.17 -9.01
C ILE A 32 2.83 0.16 -8.31
N GLY A 33 3.64 0.22 -7.26
CA GLY A 33 3.82 1.46 -6.52
C GLY A 33 5.15 1.55 -5.82
N GLY A 34 5.36 2.70 -5.20
CA GLY A 34 6.53 2.94 -4.39
C GLY A 34 6.60 4.37 -3.89
N GLY A 35 7.61 4.60 -3.08
CA GLY A 35 7.93 5.88 -2.49
C GLY A 35 9.43 5.98 -2.22
N PRO A 36 9.83 6.88 -1.31
CA PRO A 36 11.24 7.15 -1.03
C PRO A 36 12.04 5.93 -0.55
N TYR A 37 11.38 4.95 0.09
CA TYR A 37 12.06 3.82 0.73
C TYR A 37 11.58 2.44 0.27
N PHE A 38 10.32 2.33 -0.13
CA PHE A 38 9.68 1.05 -0.43
C PHE A 38 9.14 1.01 -1.86
N TRP A 39 9.03 -0.20 -2.40
CA TRP A 39 8.29 -0.50 -3.61
C TRP A 39 7.23 -1.58 -3.32
N SER A 40 6.17 -1.60 -4.12
CA SER A 40 5.11 -2.61 -4.02
C SER A 40 4.64 -3.07 -5.40
N ILE A 41 4.32 -4.35 -5.53
CA ILE A 41 3.65 -4.92 -6.70
C ILE A 41 2.54 -5.87 -6.28
N GLY A 42 1.51 -6.03 -7.09
CA GLY A 42 0.43 -6.93 -6.76
C GLY A 42 -0.71 -6.91 -7.76
N ALA A 43 -1.84 -7.48 -7.34
CA ALA A 43 -3.05 -7.55 -8.14
C ALA A 43 -4.29 -7.20 -7.32
N TYR A 44 -5.30 -6.67 -8.01
CA TYR A 44 -6.56 -6.26 -7.43
C TYR A 44 -7.74 -6.63 -8.32
N THR A 45 -8.90 -6.77 -7.68
CA THR A 45 -10.21 -6.80 -8.34
C THR A 45 -11.04 -5.65 -7.79
N ALA A 46 -11.92 -5.09 -8.62
CA ALA A 46 -12.78 -3.98 -8.22
C ALA A 46 -14.14 -4.04 -8.94
N GLY A 47 -15.20 -3.78 -8.19
CA GLY A 47 -16.58 -3.77 -8.68
C GLY A 47 -17.52 -3.22 -7.60
N GLU A 48 -18.66 -2.68 -8.01
CA GLU A 48 -19.73 -2.27 -7.07
C GLU A 48 -19.26 -1.33 -5.94
N GLY A 49 -18.36 -0.39 -6.25
CA GLY A 49 -17.80 0.55 -5.26
C GLY A 49 -16.83 -0.08 -4.25
N THR A 50 -16.48 -1.36 -4.41
CA THR A 50 -15.52 -2.07 -3.55
C THR A 50 -14.33 -2.60 -4.33
N TRP A 51 -13.21 -2.78 -3.65
CA TRP A 51 -12.02 -3.36 -4.25
C TRP A 51 -11.22 -4.15 -3.21
N LYS A 52 -10.47 -5.14 -3.68
CA LYS A 52 -9.64 -6.00 -2.83
C LYS A 52 -8.48 -6.55 -3.64
N GLY A 53 -7.44 -6.95 -2.94
CA GLY A 53 -6.25 -7.48 -3.60
C GLY A 53 -5.18 -7.91 -2.61
N HIS A 54 -4.00 -8.12 -3.17
CA HIS A 54 -2.79 -8.41 -2.42
C HIS A 54 -1.62 -7.67 -3.05
N LEU A 55 -0.59 -7.44 -2.25
CA LEU A 55 0.66 -6.86 -2.71
C LEU A 55 1.86 -7.39 -1.93
N SER A 56 2.98 -7.54 -2.61
CA SER A 56 4.29 -7.66 -1.98
C SER A 56 4.91 -6.27 -1.86
N THR A 57 5.58 -6.01 -0.74
CA THR A 57 6.35 -4.79 -0.49
C THR A 57 7.73 -5.15 -0.01
N ASN A 58 8.75 -4.45 -0.52
CA ASN A 58 10.11 -4.53 0.00
C ASN A 58 10.76 -3.15 0.05
N GLN A 59 11.80 -3.03 0.88
CA GLN A 59 12.61 -1.83 1.01
C GLN A 59 13.72 -1.82 -0.05
N HIS A 60 13.84 -0.72 -0.80
CA HIS A 60 14.96 -0.51 -1.74
C HIS A 60 16.01 0.44 -1.20
N SER A 61 15.61 1.41 -0.35
CA SER A 61 16.50 2.41 0.21
C SER A 61 16.45 2.40 1.74
N PRO A 62 17.61 2.46 2.43
CA PRO A 62 17.65 2.57 3.88
C PRO A 62 17.04 3.90 4.34
N PHE A 63 16.57 3.95 5.59
CA PHE A 63 16.15 5.22 6.18
C PHE A 63 17.35 6.14 6.39
N SER A 64 17.11 7.45 6.26
CA SER A 64 18.12 8.47 6.53
C SER A 64 18.54 8.50 8.01
N ASP A 65 17.62 8.14 8.92
CA ASP A 65 17.92 7.96 10.34
C ASP A 65 18.47 6.54 10.59
N PRO A 66 19.74 6.37 11.00
CA PRO A 66 20.33 5.05 11.26
C PRO A 66 19.74 4.34 12.48
N PHE A 67 19.01 5.05 13.34
CA PHE A 67 18.32 4.48 14.50
C PHE A 67 16.88 4.07 14.18
N ALA A 68 16.31 4.55 13.07
CA ALA A 68 15.02 4.11 12.61
C ALA A 68 15.08 2.62 12.21
N ARG A 69 14.10 1.85 12.67
CA ARG A 69 13.99 0.42 12.35
C ARG A 69 12.88 0.22 11.32
N PRO A 70 13.20 -0.28 10.11
CA PRO A 70 12.18 -0.58 9.13
C PRO A 70 11.26 -1.68 9.65
N LEU A 71 9.97 -1.51 9.42
CA LEU A 71 8.95 -2.43 9.92
C LEU A 71 9.19 -3.86 9.43
N PHE A 72 9.70 -4.01 8.21
CA PHE A 72 9.92 -5.30 7.57
C PHE A 72 11.34 -5.85 7.74
N ALA A 73 12.21 -5.16 8.49
CA ALA A 73 13.58 -5.57 8.77
C ALA A 73 14.40 -5.97 7.51
N GLY A 74 14.12 -5.36 6.36
CA GLY A 74 14.79 -5.65 5.08
C GLY A 74 14.25 -6.88 4.32
N HIS A 75 13.11 -7.43 4.76
CA HIS A 75 12.46 -8.55 4.08
C HIS A 75 11.30 -8.07 3.20
N GLU A 76 11.10 -8.78 2.09
CA GLU A 76 9.86 -8.68 1.33
C GLU A 76 8.71 -9.30 2.12
N VAL A 77 7.59 -8.59 2.19
CA VAL A 77 6.40 -9.03 2.91
C VAL A 77 5.17 -8.92 2.02
N THR A 78 4.25 -9.86 2.18
CA THR A 78 2.97 -9.87 1.48
C THR A 78 1.87 -9.33 2.39
N SER A 79 0.99 -8.52 1.80
CA SER A 79 -0.19 -7.96 2.43
C SER A 79 -1.44 -8.32 1.65
N GLY A 80 -2.53 -8.59 2.37
CA GLY A 80 -3.88 -8.61 1.81
C GLY A 80 -4.61 -7.31 2.13
N PHE A 81 -5.48 -6.84 1.25
CA PHE A 81 -6.28 -5.65 1.51
C PHE A 81 -7.69 -5.72 0.92
N SER A 82 -8.59 -4.94 1.48
CA SER A 82 -9.90 -4.63 0.94
C SER A 82 -10.25 -3.15 1.20
N GLY A 83 -11.26 -2.66 0.52
CA GLY A 83 -11.62 -1.25 0.62
C GLY A 83 -12.81 -0.85 -0.23
N THR A 84 -13.12 0.44 -0.18
CA THR A 84 -14.18 1.07 -0.96
C THR A 84 -13.61 2.19 -1.82
N PHE A 85 -14.32 2.56 -2.88
CA PHE A 85 -13.93 3.67 -3.76
C PHE A 85 -15.14 4.46 -4.25
N SER A 86 -14.94 5.77 -4.44
CA SER A 86 -15.93 6.67 -5.02
C SER A 86 -15.23 7.78 -5.80
N GLY A 87 -15.62 7.95 -7.07
CA GLY A 87 -14.98 8.91 -7.98
C GLY A 87 -13.48 8.66 -8.11
N ASP A 88 -12.70 9.64 -7.65
CA ASP A 88 -11.24 9.63 -7.71
C ASP A 88 -10.58 9.24 -6.38
N GLN A 89 -11.35 8.85 -5.37
CA GLN A 89 -10.86 8.51 -4.04
C GLN A 89 -11.13 7.04 -3.68
N ALA A 90 -10.24 6.46 -2.88
CA ALA A 90 -10.44 5.13 -2.32
C ALA A 90 -9.86 5.00 -0.91
N GLU A 91 -10.51 4.19 -0.10
CA GLU A 91 -10.07 3.80 1.24
C GLU A 91 -9.57 2.36 1.20
N VAL A 92 -8.56 2.06 2.02
CA VAL A 92 -7.94 0.74 2.14
C VAL A 92 -7.83 0.34 3.59
N PHE A 93 -8.18 -0.90 3.85
CA PHE A 93 -7.88 -1.63 5.07
C PHE A 93 -7.07 -2.85 4.68
N GLY A 94 -5.89 -2.99 5.25
CA GLY A 94 -5.02 -4.09 4.91
C GLY A 94 -4.34 -4.69 6.12
N THR A 95 -3.76 -5.86 5.88
CA THR A 95 -3.05 -6.63 6.88
C THR A 95 -1.78 -7.15 6.25
N VAL A 96 -0.66 -6.92 6.94
CA VAL A 96 0.66 -7.40 6.55
C VAL A 96 1.16 -8.43 7.55
N LEU A 97 1.75 -9.51 7.05
CA LEU A 97 2.40 -10.51 7.89
C LEU A 97 3.89 -10.18 8.02
N VAL A 98 4.34 -9.85 9.23
CA VAL A 98 5.73 -9.55 9.55
C VAL A 98 6.24 -10.59 10.55
N GLY A 99 7.02 -11.55 10.06
CA GLY A 99 7.39 -12.73 10.84
C GLY A 99 6.14 -13.50 11.28
N THR A 100 5.91 -13.59 12.59
CA THR A 100 4.73 -14.25 13.18
C THR A 100 3.60 -13.28 13.56
N ARG A 101 3.77 -11.98 13.30
CA ARG A 101 2.81 -10.95 13.71
C ARG A 101 2.02 -10.44 12.51
N SER A 102 0.71 -10.42 12.67
CA SER A 102 -0.21 -9.76 11.76
C SER A 102 -0.39 -8.30 12.21
N LEU A 103 -0.12 -7.34 11.32
CA LEU A 103 -0.25 -5.92 11.59
C LEU A 103 -1.24 -5.29 10.62
N GLY A 104 -2.19 -4.53 11.14
CA GLY A 104 -3.12 -3.77 10.31
C GLY A 104 -2.51 -2.47 9.81
N PHE A 105 -3.01 -2.02 8.66
CA PHE A 105 -2.77 -0.67 8.16
C PHE A 105 -4.02 -0.13 7.49
N ARG A 106 -4.11 1.19 7.42
CA ARG A 106 -5.09 1.92 6.62
C ARG A 106 -4.38 2.80 5.61
N ALA A 107 -5.01 2.99 4.46
CA ALA A 107 -4.52 3.93 3.47
C ALA A 107 -5.64 4.66 2.75
N THR A 108 -5.32 5.85 2.26
CA THR A 108 -6.19 6.62 1.36
C THR A 108 -5.50 6.78 0.02
N LEU A 109 -6.28 6.69 -1.06
CA LEU A 109 -5.83 6.90 -2.42
C LEU A 109 -6.59 8.07 -3.05
N LYS A 110 -5.89 8.83 -3.89
CA LYS A 110 -6.48 9.85 -4.77
C LYS A 110 -5.92 9.73 -6.18
N ARG A 111 -6.78 9.58 -7.19
CA ARG A 111 -6.36 9.56 -8.60
C ARG A 111 -5.82 10.94 -8.98
N LEU A 112 -4.65 10.95 -9.60
CA LEU A 112 -3.91 12.14 -10.03
C LEU A 112 -3.96 12.30 -11.55
N ALA A 113 -3.91 11.19 -12.28
CA ALA A 113 -3.93 11.14 -13.73
C ALA A 113 -4.51 9.81 -14.24
N ASP A 114 -5.00 9.82 -15.47
CA ASP A 114 -5.40 8.60 -16.19
C ASP A 114 -4.14 7.85 -16.71
N ALA A 115 -4.30 6.56 -17.05
CA ALA A 115 -3.21 5.67 -17.48
C ALA A 115 -3.36 5.19 -18.93
#